data_AF-A0A6G2IGF5-F1
#
_entry.id   AF-A0A6G2IGF5-F1
#
_cell.length_a   1.000
_cell.length_b   1.000
_cell.length_c   1.000
_cell.angle_alpha   90.00
_cell.angle_beta   90.00
_cell.angle_gamma   90.00
#
_symmetry.space_group_name_H-M   'P 1'
#
loop_
_entity.id
_entity.type
_entity.pdbx_description
1 polymer ?
#
loop_
_entity_poly.entity_id
_entity_poly.type
_entity_poly.pdbx_seq_one_letter_code
_entity_poly.pdbx_strand_id
1 'polypeptide(L)'
;MSTSTVIHCNTVRGYSACAASLITDALTAEEARTIAGAHGWRHSSGRDYCPPCSGSRIRPRVIVAVPDALPAVTELPAERLRLAAEILTAAVAGSSGGTWCARRTPPALPDGVTGVEYVTGGPFGTSCVARTGPAGNPLAAGDATYIALLDPEVGRAVAALLQTAQEGVEEDSGRVETALPRAAVDVAEALLRARDPRFTS
;
A
#
# COMPACT_ATOMS: atom_id res chain seq x y z
N MET A 1 16.24 5.13 -13.98
CA MET A 1 17.35 4.17 -13.92
C MET A 1 17.89 4.20 -12.50
N SER A 2 17.98 3.05 -11.83
CA SER A 2 18.60 2.92 -10.51
C SER A 2 19.98 2.27 -10.66
N THR A 3 21.02 2.87 -10.07
CA THR A 3 22.37 2.30 -10.00
C THR A 3 22.61 1.75 -8.60
N SER A 4 23.14 0.53 -8.50
CA SER A 4 23.50 -0.10 -7.23
C SER A 4 24.95 -0.53 -7.22
N THR A 5 25.65 -0.32 -6.11
CA THR A 5 27.02 -0.79 -5.90
C THR A 5 27.01 -1.99 -4.96
N VAL A 6 27.71 -3.07 -5.31
CA VAL A 6 27.82 -4.28 -4.48
C VAL A 6 29.23 -4.39 -3.91
N ILE A 7 29.31 -4.53 -2.58
CA ILE A 7 30.55 -4.79 -1.85
C ILE A 7 30.59 -6.28 -1.48
N HIS A 8 31.67 -6.97 -1.82
CA HIS A 8 31.87 -8.38 -1.48
C HIS A 8 32.91 -8.52 -0.37
N CYS A 9 32.72 -9.51 0.51
CA CYS A 9 33.75 -9.82 1.50
C CYS A 9 34.95 -10.51 0.86
N ASN A 10 36.15 -9.99 1.09
CA ASN A 10 37.42 -10.51 0.58
C ASN A 10 38.04 -11.62 1.44
N THR A 11 37.33 -12.17 2.43
CA THR A 11 37.84 -13.26 3.26
C THR A 11 37.74 -14.61 2.54
N VAL A 12 38.84 -15.36 2.53
CA VAL A 12 38.88 -16.76 2.05
C VAL A 12 39.18 -17.67 3.25
N ARG A 13 38.39 -18.72 3.43
CA ARG A 13 38.59 -19.77 4.44
C ARG A 13 38.78 -21.11 3.74
N GLY A 14 40.02 -21.62 3.74
CA GLY A 14 40.39 -22.83 3.02
C GLY A 14 40.14 -22.70 1.53
N TYR A 15 39.29 -23.56 0.97
CA TYR A 15 38.91 -23.57 -0.44
C TYR A 15 37.66 -22.75 -0.77
N SER A 16 37.14 -21.97 0.18
CA SER A 16 35.88 -21.22 0.01
C SER A 16 36.05 -19.74 0.31
N ALA A 17 35.49 -18.88 -0.53
CA ALA A 17 35.37 -17.45 -0.26
C ALA A 17 34.15 -17.19 0.64
N CYS A 18 34.21 -16.12 1.43
CA CYS A 18 33.07 -15.66 2.22
C CYS A 18 31.96 -15.19 1.29
N ALA A 19 30.78 -15.80 1.39
CA ALA A 19 29.63 -15.47 0.55
C ALA A 19 28.92 -14.15 0.94
N ALA A 20 29.44 -13.41 1.91
CA ALA A 20 28.82 -12.17 2.36
C ALA A 20 29.00 -11.07 1.31
N SER A 21 27.90 -10.43 0.93
CA SER A 21 27.86 -9.23 0.11
C SER A 21 26.90 -8.20 0.71
N LEU A 22 27.18 -6.92 0.48
CA LEU A 22 26.32 -5.80 0.80
C LEU A 22 25.98 -5.04 -0.48
N ILE A 23 24.69 -4.88 -0.75
CA ILE A 23 24.21 -4.06 -1.88
C ILE A 23 23.86 -2.70 -1.31
N THR A 24 24.35 -1.64 -1.94
CA THR A 24 24.06 -0.25 -1.58
C THR A 24 23.48 0.50 -2.78
N ASP A 25 22.72 1.54 -2.50
CA ASP A 25 22.23 2.55 -3.45
C ASP A 25 23.27 3.64 -3.75
N ALA A 26 24.49 3.47 -3.23
CA ALA A 26 25.59 4.40 -3.43
C ALA A 26 25.95 4.55 -4.92
N LEU A 27 26.22 5.79 -5.32
CA LEU A 27 26.64 6.16 -6.67
C LEU A 27 28.15 5.96 -6.86
N THR A 28 28.91 5.84 -5.77
CA THR A 28 30.36 5.62 -5.79
C THR A 28 30.80 4.53 -4.82
N ALA A 29 31.98 3.94 -5.07
CA ALA A 29 32.56 2.93 -4.18
C ALA A 29 32.93 3.47 -2.79
N GLU A 30 33.27 4.76 -2.69
CA GLU A 30 33.61 5.41 -1.41
C GLU A 30 32.36 5.64 -0.56
N GLU A 31 31.28 6.09 -1.18
CA GLU A 31 29.96 6.21 -0.55
C GLU A 31 29.44 4.83 -0.11
N ALA A 32 29.60 3.80 -0.95
CA ALA A 32 29.24 2.43 -0.60
C ALA A 32 29.99 1.94 0.64
N ARG A 33 31.30 2.25 0.76
CA ARG A 33 32.12 1.88 1.93
C ARG A 33 31.74 2.66 3.19
N THR A 34 31.31 3.91 3.05
CA THR A 34 30.79 4.71 4.16
C THR A 34 29.52 4.08 4.73
N ILE A 35 28.59 3.70 3.86
CA ILE A 35 27.37 2.95 4.23
C ILE A 35 27.75 1.60 4.86
N ALA A 36 28.68 0.87 4.25
CA ALA A 36 29.12 -0.42 4.77
C ALA A 36 29.72 -0.31 6.19
N GLY A 37 30.48 0.76 6.47
CA GLY A 37 31.03 1.06 7.78
C GLY A 37 29.95 1.19 8.86
N ALA A 38 28.84 1.86 8.55
CA ALA A 38 27.68 1.96 9.45
C ALA A 38 27.04 0.59 9.75
N HIS A 39 27.16 -0.37 8.84
CA HIS A 39 26.72 -1.75 9.01
C HIS A 39 27.79 -2.70 9.57
N GLY A 40 28.89 -2.15 10.08
CA GLY A 40 29.96 -2.92 10.73
C GLY A 40 30.94 -3.61 9.77
N TRP A 41 30.86 -3.31 8.48
CA TRP A 41 31.90 -3.72 7.53
C TRP A 41 33.17 -2.92 7.78
N ARG A 42 34.32 -3.55 7.54
CA ARG A 42 35.62 -2.91 7.66
C ARG A 42 36.29 -2.85 6.30
N HIS A 43 36.77 -1.67 5.93
CA HIS A 43 37.65 -1.49 4.78
C HIS A 43 39.08 -1.33 5.26
N SER A 44 40.01 -2.15 4.75
CA SER A 44 41.44 -2.00 5.06
C SER A 44 42.30 -2.52 3.92
N SER A 45 43.31 -1.74 3.53
CA SER A 45 44.28 -2.12 2.48
C SER A 45 43.61 -2.47 1.14
N GLY A 46 42.56 -1.73 0.77
CA GLY A 46 41.82 -1.95 -0.48
C GLY A 46 40.91 -3.18 -0.49
N ARG A 47 40.66 -3.80 0.67
CA ARG A 47 39.81 -4.98 0.82
C ARG A 47 38.66 -4.72 1.79
N ASP A 48 37.53 -5.37 1.53
CA ASP A 48 36.30 -5.23 2.30
C ASP A 48 36.03 -6.51 3.13
N TYR A 49 35.68 -6.33 4.39
CA TYR A 49 35.45 -7.42 5.33
C TYR A 49 34.08 -7.27 5.99
N CYS A 50 33.24 -8.30 5.85
CA CYS A 50 31.93 -8.31 6.48
C CYS A 50 32.05 -8.34 8.02
N PRO A 51 31.01 -7.96 8.77
CA PRO A 51 31.08 -7.88 10.23
C PRO A 51 31.56 -9.17 10.91
N PRO A 52 31.11 -10.38 10.49
CA PRO A 52 31.63 -11.63 11.01
C PRO A 52 33.12 -11.87 10.75
N CYS A 53 33.64 -11.41 9.60
CA CYS A 53 35.05 -11.59 9.23
C CYS A 53 35.96 -10.46 9.73
N SER A 54 35.40 -9.29 10.05
CA SER A 54 36.13 -8.16 10.63
C SER A 54 36.17 -8.19 12.17
N GLY A 55 35.46 -9.12 12.81
CA GLY A 55 35.35 -9.21 14.27
C GLY A 55 34.41 -8.16 14.88
N SER A 56 33.59 -7.50 14.04
CA SER A 56 32.61 -6.53 14.49
C SER A 56 31.48 -7.21 15.27
N ARG A 57 31.12 -6.63 16.42
CA ARG A 57 29.96 -7.08 17.23
C ARG A 57 28.63 -6.57 16.69
N ILE A 58 28.66 -5.70 15.67
CA ILE A 58 27.46 -5.24 14.97
C ILE A 58 26.95 -6.43 14.15
N ARG A 59 25.81 -7.00 14.54
CA ARG A 59 25.14 -8.02 13.73
C ARG A 59 24.52 -7.32 12.52
N PRO A 60 25.02 -7.57 11.29
CA PRO A 60 24.38 -7.02 10.12
C PRO A 60 22.98 -7.63 10.07
N ARG A 61 21.95 -6.80 10.09
CA ARG A 61 20.64 -7.24 9.62
C ARG A 61 20.86 -7.64 8.17
N VAL A 62 20.48 -8.85 7.79
CA VAL A 62 20.45 -9.23 6.38
C VAL A 62 19.51 -8.24 5.70
N ILE A 63 20.06 -7.33 4.89
CA ILE A 63 19.27 -6.41 4.06
C ILE A 63 19.29 -7.02 2.67
N VAL A 64 18.27 -7.82 2.36
CA VAL A 64 17.86 -8.05 0.97
C VAL A 64 16.94 -6.89 0.63
N ALA A 65 17.47 -5.87 -0.04
CA ALA A 65 16.67 -4.80 -0.59
C ALA A 65 16.15 -5.25 -1.97
N VAL A 66 14.90 -5.71 -2.00
CA VAL A 66 14.05 -5.62 -3.18
C VAL A 66 13.73 -4.14 -3.37
N PRO A 67 13.85 -3.54 -4.57
CA PRO A 67 13.60 -2.12 -4.72
C PRO A 67 12.12 -1.78 -4.51
N ASP A 68 11.94 -0.63 -3.85
CA ASP A 68 10.72 0.13 -3.60
C ASP A 68 9.81 -0.34 -2.44
N ALA A 69 10.31 -0.16 -1.22
CA ALA A 69 9.48 0.42 -0.17
C ALA A 69 10.31 1.45 0.61
N LEU A 70 9.90 2.72 0.52
CA LEU A 70 10.28 3.77 1.47
C LEU A 70 10.21 3.21 2.91
N PRO A 71 11.02 3.70 3.87
CA PRO A 71 10.88 3.29 5.26
C PRO A 71 9.44 3.63 5.69
N ALA A 72 8.59 2.62 5.77
CA ALA A 72 7.30 2.78 6.39
C ALA A 72 7.64 3.21 7.82
N VAL A 73 7.27 4.45 8.15
CA VAL A 73 6.81 4.76 9.49
C VAL A 73 5.95 3.56 9.86
N THR A 74 6.37 2.76 10.84
CA THR A 74 5.59 1.62 11.34
C THR A 74 4.35 2.19 12.01
N GLU A 75 3.42 2.68 11.20
CA GLU A 75 2.01 2.73 11.56
C GLU A 75 1.62 1.28 11.81
N LEU A 76 1.23 1.01 13.05
CA LEU A 76 0.88 -0.32 13.50
C LEU A 76 -0.27 -0.82 12.60
N PRO A 77 -0.21 -2.05 12.04
CA PRO A 77 -1.26 -2.55 11.14
C PRO A 77 -2.68 -2.41 11.70
N ALA A 78 -2.86 -2.58 13.02
CA ALA A 78 -4.11 -2.32 13.72
C ALA A 78 -4.59 -0.86 13.59
N GLU A 79 -3.69 0.12 13.70
CA GLU A 79 -4.04 1.53 13.57
C GLU A 79 -4.52 1.88 12.15
N ARG A 80 -3.92 1.27 11.13
CA ARG A 80 -4.35 1.44 9.73
C ARG A 80 -5.73 0.84 9.49
N LEU A 81 -5.98 -0.36 10.02
CA LEU A 81 -7.29 -1.02 9.94
C LEU A 81 -8.37 -0.18 10.63
N ARG A 82 -8.09 0.32 11.84
CA ARG A 82 -8.98 1.21 12.60
C ARG A 82 -9.30 2.49 11.81
N LEU A 83 -8.27 3.18 11.32
CA LEU A 83 -8.44 4.43 10.55
C LEU A 83 -9.27 4.20 9.29
N ALA A 84 -9.01 3.12 8.55
CA ALA A 84 -9.78 2.77 7.36
C ALA A 84 -11.25 2.47 7.69
N ALA A 85 -11.52 1.73 8.79
CA ALA A 85 -12.87 1.46 9.26
C ALA A 85 -13.61 2.73 9.68
N GLU A 86 -12.96 3.64 10.39
CA GLU A 86 -13.53 4.95 10.79
C GLU A 86 -13.88 5.80 9.58
N ILE A 87 -12.98 5.90 8.59
CA ILE A 87 -13.21 6.64 7.34
C ILE A 87 -14.39 6.06 6.59
N LEU A 88 -14.45 4.74 6.45
CA LEU A 88 -15.51 4.06 5.72
C LEU A 88 -16.85 4.23 6.44
N THR A 89 -16.87 4.10 7.77
CA THR A 89 -18.05 4.32 8.59
C THR A 89 -18.56 5.75 8.48
N ALA A 90 -17.67 6.75 8.51
CA ALA A 90 -18.04 8.15 8.33
C ALA A 90 -18.60 8.42 6.92
N ALA A 91 -18.00 7.82 5.88
CA ALA A 91 -18.49 7.92 4.51
C ALA A 91 -19.89 7.30 4.34
N VAL A 92 -20.12 6.12 4.94
CA VAL A 92 -21.42 5.45 4.96
C VAL A 92 -22.45 6.27 5.73
N ALA A 93 -22.10 6.83 6.88
CA ALA A 93 -23.02 7.64 7.69
C ALA A 93 -23.47 8.92 6.96
N GLY A 94 -22.60 9.49 6.12
CA GLY A 94 -22.93 10.62 5.24
C GLY A 94 -23.67 10.22 3.96
N SER A 95 -23.83 8.93 3.68
CA SER A 95 -24.51 8.45 2.48
C SER A 95 -26.03 8.51 2.62
N SER A 96 -26.72 8.93 1.55
CA SER A 96 -28.19 8.89 1.50
C SER A 96 -28.66 7.43 1.45
N GLY A 97 -29.50 7.00 2.40
CA GLY A 97 -30.08 5.66 2.41
C GLY A 97 -30.93 5.37 1.16
N GLY A 98 -31.01 4.11 0.73
CA GLY A 98 -31.73 3.67 -0.47
C GLY A 98 -30.83 2.85 -1.40
N THR A 99 -31.43 2.13 -2.36
CA THR A 99 -30.70 1.25 -3.29
C THR A 99 -29.96 2.07 -4.35
N TRP A 100 -28.68 1.74 -4.55
CA TRP A 100 -27.85 2.41 -5.55
C TRP A 100 -27.96 1.68 -6.89
N CYS A 101 -28.02 2.42 -7.99
CA CYS A 101 -28.11 1.84 -9.33
C CYS A 101 -27.36 2.68 -10.36
N ALA A 102 -26.72 1.98 -11.31
CA ALA A 102 -26.15 2.59 -12.50
C ALA A 102 -27.28 3.02 -13.44
N ARG A 103 -27.27 4.29 -13.87
CA ARG A 103 -28.25 4.85 -14.80
C ARG A 103 -27.56 5.76 -15.81
N ARG A 104 -28.08 5.76 -17.04
CA ARG A 104 -27.75 6.80 -18.02
C ARG A 104 -28.30 8.15 -17.55
N THR A 105 -27.66 9.24 -17.98
CA THR A 105 -27.99 10.65 -17.70
C THR A 105 -29.38 10.88 -17.09
N PRO A 106 -29.47 11.24 -15.80
CA PRO A 106 -30.73 11.61 -15.17
C PRO A 106 -31.43 12.76 -15.92
N PRO A 107 -32.76 12.76 -16.03
CA PRO A 107 -33.52 13.82 -16.70
C PRO A 107 -33.48 15.17 -15.96
N ALA A 108 -32.94 15.22 -14.75
CA ALA A 108 -32.85 16.42 -13.92
C ALA A 108 -31.55 17.23 -14.12
N LEU A 109 -30.66 16.80 -15.03
CA LEU A 109 -29.42 17.53 -15.32
C LEU A 109 -29.68 18.71 -16.29
N PRO A 110 -28.91 19.81 -16.20
CA PRO A 110 -29.06 20.97 -17.08
C PRO A 110 -28.98 20.59 -18.56
N ASP A 111 -29.77 21.28 -19.39
CA ASP A 111 -29.73 21.13 -20.85
C ASP A 111 -28.29 21.26 -21.38
N GLY A 112 -27.85 20.27 -22.17
CA GLY A 112 -26.49 20.20 -22.74
C GLY A 112 -25.58 19.12 -22.14
N VAL A 113 -25.93 18.54 -20.98
CA VAL A 113 -25.22 17.38 -20.43
C VAL A 113 -25.88 16.10 -20.94
N THR A 114 -25.64 15.74 -22.20
CA THR A 114 -26.12 14.47 -22.78
C THR A 114 -24.96 13.51 -22.97
N GLY A 115 -25.22 12.21 -22.81
CA GLY A 115 -24.24 11.17 -23.13
C GLY A 115 -23.20 10.94 -22.03
N VAL A 116 -23.64 10.75 -20.78
CA VAL A 116 -22.76 10.43 -19.64
C VAL A 116 -23.38 9.31 -18.78
N GLU A 117 -22.58 8.34 -18.32
CA GLU A 117 -22.98 7.32 -17.33
C GLU A 117 -22.88 7.87 -15.90
N TYR A 118 -23.88 7.53 -15.07
CA TYR A 118 -23.98 7.99 -13.69
C TYR A 118 -24.31 6.85 -12.73
N VAL A 119 -23.96 7.06 -11.47
CA VAL A 119 -24.52 6.32 -10.35
C VAL A 119 -25.54 7.19 -9.67
N THR A 120 -26.72 6.61 -9.45
CA THR A 120 -27.80 7.25 -8.70
C THR A 120 -28.04 6.50 -7.40
N GLY A 121 -28.25 7.24 -6.30
CA GLY A 121 -28.53 6.69 -4.98
C GLY A 121 -29.61 7.50 -4.24
N GLY A 122 -29.88 7.12 -2.99
CA GLY A 122 -30.91 7.76 -2.16
C GLY A 122 -32.28 7.05 -2.23
N PRO A 123 -33.24 7.44 -1.39
CA PRO A 123 -34.45 6.65 -1.13
C PRO A 123 -35.40 6.56 -2.33
N PHE A 124 -35.18 7.39 -3.35
CA PHE A 124 -35.96 7.43 -4.58
C PHE A 124 -35.11 7.22 -5.85
N GLY A 125 -33.82 6.93 -5.72
CA GLY A 125 -32.91 6.72 -6.86
C GLY A 125 -32.71 7.96 -7.76
N THR A 126 -32.94 9.15 -7.22
CA THR A 126 -32.90 10.43 -7.96
C THR A 126 -31.63 11.23 -7.72
N SER A 127 -30.85 10.94 -6.68
CA SER A 127 -29.63 11.67 -6.37
C SER A 127 -28.48 11.14 -7.23
N CYS A 128 -27.93 11.98 -8.12
CA CYS A 128 -26.68 11.68 -8.81
C CYS A 128 -25.53 11.70 -7.80
N VAL A 129 -24.90 10.56 -7.55
CA VAL A 129 -23.82 10.42 -6.55
C VAL A 129 -22.44 10.32 -7.19
N ALA A 130 -22.34 9.87 -8.45
CA ALA A 130 -21.06 9.84 -9.18
C ALA A 130 -21.28 9.93 -10.70
N ARG A 131 -20.31 10.54 -11.38
CA ARG A 131 -20.20 10.60 -12.85
C ARG A 131 -19.03 9.72 -13.28
N THR A 132 -19.25 8.74 -14.15
CA THR A 132 -18.21 7.74 -14.49
C THR A 132 -17.63 7.90 -15.90
N GLY A 133 -18.30 8.61 -16.81
CA GLY A 133 -17.74 8.87 -18.15
C GLY A 133 -18.82 8.99 -19.22
N PRO A 134 -18.45 9.02 -20.51
CA PRO A 134 -19.43 9.15 -21.60
C PRO A 134 -20.35 7.92 -21.72
N ALA A 135 -21.64 8.15 -22.02
CA ALA A 135 -22.65 7.11 -22.17
C ALA A 135 -22.35 6.20 -23.36
N GLY A 136 -22.64 4.92 -23.21
CA GLY A 136 -22.34 3.90 -24.22
C GLY A 136 -20.86 3.50 -24.27
N ASN A 137 -20.00 4.06 -23.41
CA ASN A 137 -18.67 3.53 -23.18
C ASN A 137 -18.74 2.32 -22.21
N PRO A 138 -18.30 1.13 -22.62
CA PRO A 138 -18.36 -0.07 -21.77
C PRO A 138 -17.58 0.06 -20.46
N LEU A 139 -16.47 0.81 -20.45
CA LEU A 139 -15.68 1.07 -19.24
C LEU A 139 -16.45 1.97 -18.27
N ALA A 140 -17.03 3.06 -18.76
CA ALA A 140 -17.82 3.97 -17.91
C ALA A 140 -19.07 3.28 -17.32
N ALA A 141 -19.70 2.38 -18.08
CA ALA A 141 -20.82 1.57 -17.62
C ALA A 141 -20.38 0.51 -16.59
N GLY A 142 -19.20 -0.09 -16.79
CA GLY A 142 -18.55 -0.99 -15.83
C GLY A 142 -18.24 -0.29 -14.51
N ASP A 143 -17.64 0.90 -14.58
CA ASP A 143 -17.32 1.71 -13.40
C ASP A 143 -18.58 2.14 -12.64
N ALA A 144 -19.65 2.54 -13.34
CA ALA A 144 -20.93 2.88 -12.70
C ALA A 144 -21.56 1.67 -12.00
N THR A 145 -21.48 0.49 -12.63
CA THR A 145 -21.98 -0.75 -12.04
C THR A 145 -21.16 -1.15 -10.82
N TYR A 146 -19.83 -1.06 -10.90
CA TYR A 146 -18.93 -1.32 -9.78
C TYR A 146 -19.24 -0.40 -8.59
N ILE A 147 -19.35 0.91 -8.81
CA ILE A 147 -19.67 1.88 -7.75
C ILE A 147 -21.08 1.65 -7.19
N ALA A 148 -22.07 1.29 -8.01
CA ALA A 148 -23.41 0.98 -7.53
C ALA A 148 -23.48 -0.29 -6.67
N LEU A 149 -22.64 -1.30 -6.98
CA LEU A 149 -22.50 -2.51 -6.17
C LEU A 149 -21.83 -2.25 -4.82
N LEU A 150 -21.04 -1.18 -4.70
CA LEU A 150 -20.46 -0.70 -3.44
C LEU A 150 -21.44 0.19 -2.67
N ASP A 151 -22.67 -0.29 -2.50
CA ASP A 151 -23.69 0.42 -1.75
C ASP A 151 -23.30 0.61 -0.26
N PRO A 152 -24.03 1.44 0.50
CA PRO A 152 -23.70 1.69 1.90
C PRO A 152 -23.70 0.44 2.79
N GLU A 153 -24.44 -0.62 2.45
CA GLU A 153 -24.42 -1.90 3.19
C GLU A 153 -23.13 -2.67 2.93
N VAL A 154 -22.64 -2.68 1.69
CA VAL A 154 -21.32 -3.23 1.37
C VAL A 154 -20.23 -2.44 2.09
N GLY A 155 -20.33 -1.11 2.12
CA GLY A 155 -19.46 -0.25 2.93
C GLY A 155 -19.46 -0.62 4.42
N ARG A 156 -20.64 -0.89 5.01
CA ARG A 156 -20.77 -1.37 6.40
C ARG A 156 -20.13 -2.73 6.61
N ALA A 157 -20.35 -3.68 5.71
CA ALA A 157 -19.80 -5.03 5.79
C ALA A 157 -18.26 -5.00 5.74
N VAL A 158 -17.70 -4.18 4.86
CA VAL A 158 -16.24 -3.99 4.78
C VAL A 158 -15.72 -3.31 6.04
N ALA A 159 -16.40 -2.30 6.59
CA ALA A 159 -15.99 -1.66 7.84
C ALA A 159 -15.97 -2.66 9.01
N ALA A 160 -16.99 -3.51 9.13
CA ALA A 160 -17.03 -4.57 10.14
C ALA A 160 -15.89 -5.59 9.96
N LEU A 161 -15.60 -5.99 8.72
CA LEU A 161 -14.47 -6.88 8.43
C LEU A 161 -13.12 -6.26 8.84
N LEU A 162 -12.93 -4.97 8.58
CA LEU A 162 -11.71 -4.25 8.99
C LEU A 162 -11.57 -4.17 10.52
N GLN A 163 -12.68 -3.97 11.24
CA GLN A 163 -12.69 -3.97 12.71
C GLN A 163 -12.37 -5.36 13.28
N THR A 164 -13.01 -6.42 12.78
CA THR A 164 -12.72 -7.78 13.21
C THR A 164 -11.26 -8.17 12.91
N ALA A 165 -10.70 -7.73 11.77
CA ALA A 165 -9.30 -7.95 11.46
C ALA A 165 -8.37 -7.16 12.40
N GLN A 166 -8.73 -5.93 12.79
CA GLN A 166 -7.97 -5.14 13.75
C GLN A 166 -7.90 -5.85 15.10
N GLU A 167 -9.04 -6.29 15.63
CA GLU A 167 -9.12 -7.04 16.89
C GLU A 167 -8.21 -8.28 16.87
N GLY A 168 -8.27 -9.07 15.79
CA GLY A 168 -7.40 -10.24 15.64
C GLY A 168 -5.90 -9.88 15.57
N VAL A 169 -5.54 -8.80 14.89
CA VAL A 169 -4.14 -8.32 14.84
C VAL A 169 -3.66 -7.86 16.21
N GLU A 170 -4.52 -7.21 17.01
CA GLU A 170 -4.19 -6.79 18.38
C GLU A 170 -4.02 -7.98 19.32
N GLU A 171 -4.90 -8.97 19.24
CA GLU A 171 -4.80 -10.24 19.98
C GLU A 171 -3.48 -10.97 19.65
N ASP A 172 -3.07 -10.95 18.39
CA ASP A 172 -1.81 -11.53 17.90
C ASP A 172 -0.59 -10.63 18.13
N SER A 173 -0.67 -9.66 19.05
CA SER A 173 0.44 -8.74 19.40
C SER A 173 0.97 -7.94 18.20
N GLY A 174 0.07 -7.50 17.33
CA GLY A 174 0.37 -6.70 16.13
C GLY A 174 0.83 -7.51 14.93
N ARG A 175 0.73 -8.85 14.97
CA ARG A 175 1.15 -9.72 13.86
C ARG A 175 0.01 -9.98 12.90
N VAL A 176 0.37 -10.10 11.62
CA VAL A 176 -0.56 -10.41 10.52
C VAL A 176 -0.15 -11.76 9.96
N GLU A 177 -0.51 -12.84 10.66
CA GLU A 177 -0.04 -14.20 10.33
C GLU A 177 -1.01 -14.99 9.45
N THR A 178 -2.27 -14.57 9.33
CA THR A 178 -3.31 -15.30 8.57
C THR A 178 -3.79 -14.52 7.34
N ALA A 179 -4.35 -15.26 6.36
CA ALA A 179 -4.74 -14.71 5.06
C ALA A 179 -5.84 -13.63 5.16
N LEU A 180 -6.72 -13.72 6.16
CA LEU A 180 -7.84 -12.78 6.34
C LEU A 180 -7.38 -11.40 6.87
N PRO A 181 -6.62 -11.31 7.98
CA PRO A 181 -5.96 -10.07 8.40
C PRO A 181 -5.08 -9.45 7.32
N ARG A 182 -4.36 -10.28 6.53
CA ARG A 182 -3.56 -9.78 5.42
C ARG A 182 -4.42 -9.10 4.34
N ALA A 183 -5.47 -9.78 3.89
CA ALA A 183 -6.40 -9.22 2.92
C ALA A 183 -7.10 -7.95 3.45
N ALA A 184 -7.43 -7.90 4.74
CA ALA A 184 -8.01 -6.72 5.38
C ALA A 184 -7.03 -5.54 5.38
N VAL A 185 -5.74 -5.77 5.67
CA VAL A 185 -4.70 -4.73 5.60
C VAL A 185 -4.54 -4.23 4.16
N ASP A 186 -4.53 -5.13 3.18
CA ASP A 186 -4.43 -4.75 1.76
C ASP A 186 -5.64 -3.88 1.33
N VAL A 187 -6.85 -4.21 1.79
CA VAL A 187 -8.06 -3.39 1.58
C VAL A 187 -7.94 -2.02 2.26
N ALA A 188 -7.48 -1.96 3.51
CA ALA A 188 -7.26 -0.71 4.22
C ALA A 188 -6.23 0.18 3.50
N GLU A 189 -5.13 -0.39 3.03
CA GLU A 189 -4.13 0.35 2.25
C GLU A 189 -4.71 0.91 0.96
N ALA A 190 -5.51 0.14 0.22
CA ALA A 190 -6.17 0.61 -0.99
C ALA A 190 -7.10 1.80 -0.70
N LEU A 191 -7.89 1.73 0.37
CA LEU A 191 -8.79 2.80 0.79
C LEU A 191 -8.04 4.08 1.19
N LEU A 192 -6.94 3.94 1.94
CA LEU A 192 -6.14 5.07 2.40
C LEU A 192 -5.36 5.73 1.24
N ARG A 193 -4.83 4.93 0.31
CA ARG A 193 -4.09 5.44 -0.87
C ARG A 193 -4.97 6.30 -1.77
N ALA A 194 -6.23 5.91 -1.97
CA ALA A 194 -7.18 6.66 -2.79
C ALA A 194 -7.51 8.06 -2.23
N ARG A 195 -7.18 8.34 -0.96
CA ARG A 195 -7.40 9.63 -0.30
C ARG A 195 -6.14 10.47 -0.12
N ASP A 196 -4.99 9.97 -0.53
CA ASP A 196 -3.75 10.74 -0.48
C ASP A 196 -3.75 11.76 -1.63
N PRO A 197 -3.77 13.08 -1.34
CA PRO A 197 -3.85 14.14 -2.35
C PRO A 197 -2.64 14.16 -3.30
N ARG A 198 -1.57 13.39 -3.01
CA ARG A 198 -0.40 13.25 -3.88
C ARG A 198 -0.64 12.37 -5.12
N PHE A 199 -1.76 11.65 -5.18
CA PHE A 199 -2.08 10.72 -6.28
C PHE A 199 -3.31 11.11 -7.09
N THR A 200 -3.95 12.24 -6.79
CA THR A 200 -5.02 12.82 -7.61
C THR A 200 -4.44 13.91 -8.50
N SER A 201 -3.83 13.53 -9.63
CA SER A 201 -3.36 14.44 -10.69
C SER A 201 -3.88 14.01 -12.05
#